data_AF-A0AAD8F219-F1
#
_entry.id   AF-A0AAD8F219-F1
#
_cell.length_a   1.000
_cell.length_b   1.000
_cell.length_c   1.000
_cell.angle_alpha   90.00
_cell.angle_beta   90.00
_cell.angle_gamma   90.00
#
_symmetry.space_group_name_H-M   'P 1'
#
loop_
_entity.id
_entity.type
_entity.pdbx_description
1 polymer ?
#
loop_
_entity_poly.entity_id
_entity_poly.type
_entity_poly.pdbx_seq_one_letter_code
_entity_poly.pdbx_strand_id
1 'polypeptide(L)'
;MGKLTGFMVTTKGWDTCFLQKIRRLKNAVGESGDRAVLTFTTVYHAFGVKDSLNGIFKLAREWKEYETEVILFYDENVEDFYMENKCPHLKDFRLLDRDKEEGIENDWCAIECEVNCDSVYKTNGVKTNLVNALEHYLEDYKRKQKEIYESIKNITISNDNLVVIIGHPHGRPKQVSVGRHYPLLKDEPKKVRSSQLWCRYYYDAPTCRGNSGSPVFIPGQPIAGFGYWFGHQHNHKRDVTSRIRCARAKRIYPDIKCLGMSSIGVELC
;
A
#
# COMPACT_ATOMS: atom_id res chain seq x y z
N MET A 1 6.11 -1.11 11.32
CA MET A 1 5.32 -1.24 10.07
C MET A 1 3.91 -1.78 10.29
N GLY A 2 3.71 -2.89 11.03
CA GLY A 2 2.33 -3.40 11.26
C GLY A 2 1.39 -2.37 11.90
N LYS A 3 1.95 -1.48 12.73
CA LYS A 3 1.23 -0.35 13.33
C LYS A 3 0.76 0.74 12.37
N LEU A 4 1.12 0.68 11.09
CA LEU A 4 0.67 1.59 10.03
C LEU A 4 -0.19 0.88 8.98
N THR A 5 -0.49 -0.41 9.18
CA THR A 5 -1.29 -1.20 8.25
C THR A 5 -2.72 -1.28 8.77
N GLY A 6 -3.68 -1.14 7.86
CA GLY A 6 -5.09 -1.35 8.11
C GLY A 6 -5.59 -2.57 7.35
N PHE A 7 -6.59 -3.22 7.92
CA PHE A 7 -7.40 -4.22 7.27
C PHE A 7 -8.67 -3.57 6.77
N MET A 8 -8.97 -3.71 5.47
CA MET A 8 -10.11 -3.10 4.83
C MET A 8 -11.15 -4.17 4.53
N VAL A 9 -12.36 -3.99 5.04
CA VAL A 9 -13.49 -4.89 4.82
C VAL A 9 -14.52 -4.15 3.98
N THR A 10 -15.06 -4.85 2.99
CA THR A 10 -16.11 -4.38 2.09
C THR A 10 -17.13 -5.48 1.87
N THR A 11 -18.31 -5.16 1.32
CA THR A 11 -19.30 -6.18 0.92
C THR A 11 -18.78 -7.15 -0.15
N LYS A 12 -17.66 -6.83 -0.83
CA LYS A 12 -17.02 -7.69 -1.83
C LYS A 12 -15.94 -8.61 -1.27
N GLY A 13 -15.53 -8.40 -0.02
CA GLY A 13 -14.45 -9.11 0.62
C GLY A 13 -13.49 -8.17 1.34
N TRP A 14 -12.25 -8.62 1.47
CA TRP A 14 -11.25 -7.97 2.30
C TRP A 14 -9.95 -7.66 1.54
N ASP A 15 -9.27 -6.59 1.92
CA ASP A 15 -7.97 -6.20 1.37
C ASP A 15 -7.14 -5.48 2.44
N THR A 16 -5.88 -5.16 2.14
CA THR A 16 -5.03 -4.38 3.05
C THR A 16 -4.89 -2.94 2.59
N CYS A 17 -4.68 -2.03 3.54
CA CYS A 17 -4.39 -0.63 3.30
C CYS A 17 -3.24 -0.15 4.21
N PHE A 18 -2.60 0.97 3.88
CA PHE A 18 -1.38 1.41 4.55
C PHE A 18 -1.42 2.91 4.70
N LEU A 19 -1.20 3.35 5.94
CA LEU A 19 -1.27 4.75 6.33
C LEU A 19 -0.07 5.51 5.80
N GLN A 20 -0.33 6.45 4.88
CA GLN A 20 0.71 7.28 4.27
C GLN A 20 0.82 8.65 4.92
N LYS A 21 -0.32 9.19 5.35
CA LYS A 21 -0.41 10.58 5.80
C LYS A 21 -1.46 10.74 6.88
N ILE A 22 -1.13 11.61 7.82
CA ILE A 22 -2.03 12.09 8.86
C ILE A 22 -2.07 13.61 8.71
N ARG A 23 -3.26 14.19 8.75
CA ARG A 23 -3.47 15.64 8.71
C ARG A 23 -4.47 16.04 9.79
N ARG A 24 -4.00 16.68 10.85
CA ARG A 24 -4.88 17.36 11.80
C ARG A 24 -5.63 18.48 11.09
N LEU A 25 -6.94 18.48 11.21
CA LEU A 25 -7.77 19.54 10.66
C LEU A 25 -7.64 20.76 11.53
N LYS A 26 -7.67 21.94 10.92
CA LYS A 26 -7.64 23.20 11.66
C LYS A 26 -9.07 23.68 11.90
N ASN A 27 -9.32 24.26 13.07
CA ASN A 27 -10.58 24.95 13.35
C ASN A 27 -10.67 26.26 12.55
N ALA A 28 -11.80 26.97 12.64
CA ALA A 28 -12.03 28.23 11.93
C ALA A 28 -11.01 29.34 12.26
N VAL A 29 -10.31 29.22 13.40
CA VAL A 29 -9.31 30.16 13.90
C VAL A 29 -7.88 29.74 13.50
N GLY A 30 -7.72 28.60 12.83
CA GLY A 30 -6.44 28.10 12.33
C GLY A 30 -5.63 27.24 13.31
N GLU A 31 -6.18 26.95 14.49
CA GLU A 31 -5.59 26.06 15.50
C GLU A 31 -5.90 24.60 15.18
N SER A 32 -5.10 23.66 15.71
CA SER A 32 -5.39 22.23 15.57
C SER A 32 -6.75 21.90 16.19
N GLY A 33 -7.69 21.47 15.35
CA GLY A 33 -9.02 21.03 15.75
C GLY A 33 -9.00 19.63 16.40
N ASP A 34 -10.18 19.21 16.81
CA ASP A 34 -10.48 17.93 17.44
C ASP A 34 -10.58 16.76 16.44
N ARG A 35 -10.28 17.01 15.16
CA ARG A 35 -10.37 16.00 14.09
C ARG A 35 -9.07 15.89 13.31
N ALA A 36 -8.78 14.69 12.84
CA ALA A 36 -7.68 14.40 11.93
C ALA A 36 -8.16 13.54 10.77
N VAL A 37 -7.51 13.71 9.62
CA VAL A 37 -7.72 12.90 8.42
C VAL A 37 -6.55 11.95 8.26
N LEU A 38 -6.86 10.65 8.20
CA LEU A 38 -5.93 9.57 7.91
C LEU A 38 -6.05 9.20 6.43
N THR A 39 -4.96 9.28 5.67
CA THR A 39 -4.93 8.88 4.26
C THR A 39 -4.25 7.53 4.13
N PHE A 40 -5.00 6.53 3.68
CA PHE A 40 -4.50 5.21 3.36
C PHE A 40 -4.39 5.03 1.86
N THR A 41 -3.33 4.39 1.41
CA THR A 41 -3.25 3.86 0.05
C THR A 41 -3.81 2.46 0.00
N THR A 42 -4.45 2.09 -1.11
CA THR A 42 -4.93 0.74 -1.42
C THR A 42 -5.09 0.44 -2.90
N VAL A 43 -5.62 -0.74 -3.21
CA VAL A 43 -5.83 -1.23 -4.55
C VAL A 43 -7.23 -0.89 -5.03
N TYR A 44 -7.37 -0.59 -6.32
CA TYR A 44 -8.62 -0.14 -6.89
C TYR A 44 -9.66 -1.25 -7.02
N HIS A 45 -9.23 -2.50 -7.24
CA HIS A 45 -10.12 -3.64 -7.36
C HIS A 45 -10.90 -3.95 -6.08
N ALA A 46 -10.43 -3.46 -4.92
CA ALA A 46 -11.20 -3.46 -3.69
C ALA A 46 -12.53 -2.70 -3.83
N PHE A 47 -12.54 -1.64 -4.66
CA PHE A 47 -13.70 -0.78 -4.93
C PHE A 47 -14.21 -0.86 -6.39
N GLY A 48 -13.57 -1.69 -7.20
CA GLY A 48 -13.81 -1.78 -8.63
C GLY A 48 -14.80 -2.87 -9.00
N VAL A 49 -15.55 -2.65 -10.08
CA VAL A 49 -16.23 -3.73 -10.82
C VAL A 49 -15.38 -4.04 -12.04
N LYS A 50 -15.05 -5.31 -12.24
CA LYS A 50 -14.31 -5.74 -13.42
C LYS A 50 -15.22 -5.62 -14.64
N ASP A 51 -14.82 -4.82 -15.61
CA ASP A 51 -15.48 -4.75 -16.91
C ASP A 51 -15.36 -6.12 -17.59
N SER A 52 -16.52 -6.74 -17.84
CA SER A 52 -16.61 -8.08 -18.43
C SER A 52 -15.97 -8.19 -19.81
N LEU A 53 -15.90 -7.09 -20.58
CA LEU A 53 -15.39 -7.09 -21.95
C LEU A 53 -13.87 -6.90 -22.00
N ASN A 54 -13.32 -6.05 -21.13
CA ASN A 54 -11.94 -5.57 -21.25
C ASN A 54 -11.05 -6.06 -20.11
N GLY A 55 -11.63 -6.61 -19.06
CA GLY A 55 -10.95 -7.00 -17.83
C GLY A 55 -10.44 -5.82 -16.99
N ILE A 56 -10.73 -4.59 -17.40
CA ILE A 56 -10.35 -3.34 -16.72
C ILE A 56 -11.30 -3.11 -15.56
N PHE A 57 -10.77 -2.80 -14.38
CA PHE A 57 -11.61 -2.38 -13.26
C PHE A 57 -12.08 -0.94 -13.48
N LYS A 58 -13.39 -0.71 -13.41
CA LYS A 58 -13.99 0.62 -13.34
C LYS A 58 -14.44 0.86 -11.91
N LEU A 59 -14.39 2.11 -11.43
CA LEU A 59 -14.94 2.40 -10.11
C LEU A 59 -16.39 1.97 -10.15
N ALA A 60 -16.82 1.25 -9.13
CA ALA A 60 -18.24 1.10 -8.92
C ALA A 60 -18.83 2.52 -8.84
N ARG A 61 -19.79 2.84 -9.71
CA ARG A 61 -20.57 4.09 -9.61
C ARG A 61 -21.10 4.29 -8.18
N GLU A 62 -21.28 3.17 -7.50
CA GLU A 62 -21.86 2.98 -6.19
C GLU A 62 -20.84 2.48 -5.15
N TRP A 63 -19.55 2.83 -5.22
CA TRP A 63 -18.55 2.36 -4.22
C TRP A 63 -18.96 2.63 -2.76
N LYS A 64 -19.79 3.65 -2.52
CA LYS A 64 -20.38 3.96 -1.22
C LYS A 64 -21.31 2.86 -0.69
N GLU A 65 -21.83 2.00 -1.55
CA GLU A 65 -22.65 0.84 -1.19
C GLU A 65 -21.82 -0.35 -0.71
N TYR A 66 -20.48 -0.28 -0.78
CA TYR A 66 -19.60 -1.37 -0.34
C TYR A 66 -19.35 -1.43 1.15
N GLU A 67 -20.14 -0.70 1.96
CA GLU A 67 -20.10 -0.67 3.44
C GLU A 67 -18.66 -0.87 3.96
N THR A 68 -17.80 0.09 3.60
CA THR A 68 -16.37 -0.06 3.83
C THR A 68 -16.03 0.20 5.29
N GLU A 69 -15.26 -0.72 5.88
CA GLU A 69 -14.66 -0.57 7.20
C GLU A 69 -13.13 -0.68 7.09
N VAL A 70 -12.41 0.09 7.91
CA VAL A 70 -10.95 -0.01 8.03
C VAL A 70 -10.60 -0.20 9.49
N ILE A 71 -9.87 -1.27 9.76
CA ILE A 71 -9.51 -1.72 11.11
C ILE A 71 -7.99 -1.61 11.25
N LEU A 72 -7.51 -0.87 12.25
CA LEU A 72 -6.08 -0.66 12.48
C LEU A 72 -5.46 -1.73 13.40
N PHE A 73 -4.14 -1.92 13.28
CA PHE A 73 -3.29 -2.65 14.24
C PHE A 73 -3.51 -4.15 14.40
N TYR A 74 -4.11 -4.83 13.42
CA TYR A 74 -4.13 -6.29 13.45
C TYR A 74 -2.73 -6.85 13.21
N ASP A 75 -2.17 -7.59 14.18
CA ASP A 75 -0.83 -8.17 14.04
C ASP A 75 -0.67 -9.58 14.62
N GLU A 76 -1.32 -9.88 15.76
CA GLU A 76 -1.00 -11.09 16.53
C GLU A 76 -2.20 -12.01 16.74
N ASN A 77 -3.34 -11.50 17.21
CA ASN A 77 -4.48 -12.34 17.57
C ASN A 77 -5.78 -11.89 16.87
N VAL A 78 -6.49 -12.85 16.26
CA VAL A 78 -7.81 -12.64 15.64
C VAL A 78 -8.84 -12.12 16.66
N GLU A 79 -8.77 -12.51 17.92
CA GLU A 79 -9.70 -12.02 18.94
C GLU A 79 -9.59 -10.50 19.17
N ASP A 80 -8.44 -9.88 18.87
CA ASP A 80 -8.27 -8.44 19.00
C ASP A 80 -9.13 -7.65 18.01
N PHE A 81 -9.57 -8.25 16.88
CA PHE A 81 -10.48 -7.63 15.92
C PHE A 81 -11.79 -7.19 16.57
N TYR A 82 -12.29 -7.94 17.55
CA TYR A 82 -13.57 -7.63 18.19
C TYR A 82 -13.42 -6.63 19.33
N MET A 83 -12.20 -6.14 19.59
CA MET A 83 -11.90 -5.19 20.66
C MET A 83 -11.55 -3.84 20.05
N GLU A 84 -12.54 -2.94 19.94
CA GLU A 84 -12.38 -1.57 19.40
C GLU A 84 -11.19 -0.82 20.01
N ASN A 85 -10.97 -1.01 21.31
CA ASN A 85 -9.87 -0.37 22.00
C ASN A 85 -8.50 -0.96 21.64
N LYS A 86 -8.38 -2.15 21.06
CA LYS A 86 -7.12 -2.73 20.58
C LYS A 86 -6.94 -2.54 19.09
N CYS A 87 -8.02 -2.75 18.33
CA CYS A 87 -8.10 -2.60 16.89
C CYS A 87 -9.19 -1.57 16.56
N PRO A 88 -8.86 -0.26 16.49
CA PRO A 88 -9.83 0.79 16.21
C PRO A 88 -10.44 0.64 14.81
N HIS A 89 -11.76 0.76 14.74
CA HIS A 89 -12.53 0.85 13.51
C HIS A 89 -12.64 2.33 13.12
N LEU A 90 -12.07 2.65 11.97
CA LEU A 90 -12.19 3.98 11.39
C LEU A 90 -13.60 4.17 10.81
N LYS A 91 -14.03 5.43 10.66
CA LYS A 91 -15.34 5.79 10.12
C LYS A 91 -15.19 6.86 9.05
N ASP A 92 -16.30 7.15 8.37
CA ASP A 92 -16.45 8.27 7.43
C ASP A 92 -15.43 8.24 6.27
N PHE A 93 -15.39 7.10 5.58
CA PHE A 93 -14.45 6.87 4.49
C PHE A 93 -14.80 7.64 3.22
N ARG A 94 -13.77 8.19 2.58
CA ARG A 94 -13.86 8.82 1.28
C ARG A 94 -12.80 8.28 0.34
N LEU A 95 -13.20 7.71 -0.78
CA LEU A 95 -12.28 7.42 -1.87
C LEU A 95 -11.80 8.72 -2.53
N LEU A 96 -10.48 8.85 -2.68
CA LEU A 96 -9.84 9.92 -3.42
C LEU A 96 -9.81 9.57 -4.91
N ASP A 97 -10.71 10.17 -5.67
CA ASP A 97 -10.87 9.97 -7.11
C ASP A 97 -9.76 10.59 -7.99
N ARG A 98 -8.63 11.01 -7.41
CA ARG A 98 -7.72 11.97 -8.04
C ARG A 98 -6.80 11.40 -9.13
N ASP A 99 -6.74 10.08 -9.31
CA ASP A 99 -5.82 9.42 -10.24
C ASP A 99 -6.51 8.59 -11.34
N LYS A 100 -7.80 8.83 -11.58
CA LYS A 100 -8.55 8.23 -12.68
C LYS A 100 -8.12 8.86 -14.01
N GLU A 101 -7.09 8.29 -14.62
CA GLU A 101 -6.91 8.45 -16.06
C GLU A 101 -7.55 7.27 -16.79
N GLU A 102 -8.50 7.59 -17.67
CA GLU A 102 -9.23 6.61 -18.47
C GLU A 102 -8.28 5.83 -19.38
N GLY A 103 -8.53 4.53 -19.54
CA GLY A 103 -7.79 3.67 -20.49
C GLY A 103 -6.50 3.05 -19.97
N ILE A 104 -6.09 3.33 -18.72
CA ILE A 104 -4.96 2.64 -18.08
C ILE A 104 -5.52 1.65 -17.06
N GLU A 105 -4.99 0.42 -17.07
CA GLU A 105 -5.23 -0.58 -16.02
C GLU A 105 -4.52 -0.13 -14.73
N ASN A 106 -5.09 0.90 -14.10
CA ASN A 106 -4.66 1.46 -12.83
C ASN A 106 -5.39 0.70 -11.73
N ASP A 107 -4.63 0.14 -10.80
CA ASP A 107 -5.18 -0.61 -9.68
C ASP A 107 -4.72 -0.06 -8.34
N TRP A 108 -4.50 1.25 -8.29
CA TRP A 108 -4.11 1.97 -7.09
C TRP A 108 -5.14 3.06 -6.81
N CYS A 109 -5.44 3.26 -5.53
CA CYS A 109 -6.24 4.37 -5.06
C CYS A 109 -5.83 4.76 -3.63
N ALA A 110 -6.43 5.84 -3.14
CA ALA A 110 -6.29 6.24 -1.74
C ALA A 110 -7.67 6.49 -1.14
N ILE A 111 -7.81 6.20 0.14
CA ILE A 111 -8.99 6.49 0.95
C ILE A 111 -8.60 7.43 2.09
N GLU A 112 -9.47 8.37 2.40
CA GLU A 112 -9.39 9.20 3.59
C GLU A 112 -10.41 8.73 4.61
N CYS A 113 -10.00 8.69 5.88
CA CYS A 113 -10.86 8.38 7.01
C CYS A 113 -10.73 9.52 8.01
N GLU A 114 -11.85 9.96 8.58
CA GLU A 114 -11.82 11.00 9.59
C GLU A 114 -11.88 10.40 10.99
N VAL A 115 -11.05 10.91 11.89
CA VAL A 115 -10.96 10.44 13.28
C VAL A 115 -10.97 11.60 14.25
N ASN A 116 -11.57 11.38 15.42
CA ASN A 116 -11.46 12.32 16.52
C ASN A 116 -10.04 12.25 17.11
N CYS A 117 -9.41 13.40 17.35
CA CYS A 117 -8.09 13.52 17.95
C CYS A 117 -8.02 12.91 19.35
N ASP A 118 -9.11 12.85 20.10
CA ASP A 118 -9.20 12.24 21.43
C ASP A 118 -9.43 10.72 21.41
N SER A 119 -9.49 10.12 20.22
CA SER A 119 -9.59 8.66 20.08
C SER A 119 -8.43 7.98 20.80
N VAL A 120 -8.74 6.94 21.57
CA VAL A 120 -7.74 6.18 22.32
C VAL A 120 -7.73 4.72 21.90
N TYR A 121 -6.56 4.11 21.96
CA TYR A 121 -6.37 2.67 21.79
C TYR A 121 -5.52 2.12 22.94
N LYS A 122 -5.45 0.80 23.06
CA LYS A 122 -4.83 0.06 24.14
C LYS A 122 -3.77 -0.86 23.54
N THR A 123 -2.52 -0.63 23.92
CA THR A 123 -1.40 -1.49 23.57
C THR A 123 -0.71 -1.93 24.85
N ASN A 124 -0.45 -3.23 24.99
CA ASN A 124 0.22 -3.80 26.18
C ASN A 124 -0.38 -3.36 27.52
N GLY A 125 -1.71 -3.25 27.59
CA GLY A 125 -2.39 -2.82 28.83
C GLY A 125 -2.58 -1.30 28.97
N VAL A 126 -1.86 -0.49 28.21
CA VAL A 126 -1.80 0.97 28.37
C VAL A 126 -2.70 1.67 27.34
N LYS A 127 -3.53 2.62 27.79
CA LYS A 127 -4.32 3.49 26.91
C LYS A 127 -3.43 4.61 26.35
N THR A 128 -3.54 4.87 25.06
CA THR A 128 -2.73 5.86 24.36
C THR A 128 -3.60 6.59 23.34
N ASN A 129 -3.32 7.87 23.12
CA ASN A 129 -3.96 8.65 22.06
C ASN A 129 -3.60 8.07 20.68
N LEU A 130 -4.62 7.74 19.89
CA LEU A 130 -4.49 7.08 18.60
C LEU A 130 -3.72 7.93 17.60
N VAL A 131 -4.11 9.20 17.43
CA VAL A 131 -3.52 10.08 16.42
C VAL A 131 -2.05 10.36 16.76
N ASN A 132 -1.74 10.68 18.01
CA ASN A 132 -0.36 10.92 18.46
C ASN A 132 0.52 9.68 18.22
N ALA A 133 0.00 8.48 18.52
CA ALA A 133 0.77 7.26 18.32
C ALA A 133 1.01 6.95 16.83
N LEU A 134 -0.01 7.11 15.98
CA LEU A 134 0.13 6.91 14.54
C LEU A 134 1.09 7.93 13.93
N GLU A 135 1.06 9.19 14.35
CA GLU A 135 2.02 10.23 13.94
C GLU A 135 3.44 9.80 14.30
N HIS A 136 3.67 9.41 15.56
CA HIS A 136 4.96 8.93 16.02
C HIS A 136 5.45 7.72 15.19
N TYR A 137 4.60 6.72 14.96
CA TYR A 137 4.95 5.56 14.13
C TYR A 137 5.26 5.93 12.68
N LEU A 138 4.52 6.88 12.11
CA LEU A 138 4.71 7.34 10.74
C LEU A 138 6.02 8.12 10.58
N GLU A 139 6.35 8.97 11.56
CA GLU A 139 7.64 9.68 11.61
C GLU A 139 8.81 8.70 11.75
N ASP A 140 8.71 7.75 12.67
CA ASP A 140 9.73 6.72 12.86
C ASP A 140 9.93 5.86 11.61
N TYR A 141 8.84 5.51 10.93
CA TYR A 141 8.88 4.81 9.66
C TYR A 141 9.62 5.62 8.60
N LYS A 142 9.23 6.89 8.37
CA LYS A 142 9.88 7.79 7.40
C LYS A 142 11.37 8.00 7.71
N ARG A 143 11.72 8.13 8.99
CA ARG A 143 13.11 8.26 9.45
C ARG A 143 13.91 7.02 9.12
N LYS A 144 13.43 5.82 9.51
CA LYS A 144 14.10 4.55 9.21
C LYS A 144 14.23 4.31 7.70
N GLN A 145 13.21 4.65 6.93
CA GLN A 145 13.29 4.58 5.48
C GLN A 145 14.35 5.49 4.89
N LYS A 146 14.47 6.73 5.39
CA LYS A 146 15.55 7.63 5.00
C LYS A 146 16.91 7.05 5.36
N GLU A 147 17.09 6.50 6.57
CA GLU A 147 18.35 5.85 6.98
C GLU A 147 18.72 4.68 6.05
N ILE A 148 17.75 3.85 5.68
CA ILE A 148 17.94 2.74 4.73
C ILE A 148 18.28 3.27 3.33
N TYR A 149 17.60 4.31 2.85
CA TYR A 149 17.93 4.93 1.57
C TYR A 149 19.37 5.47 1.55
N GLU A 150 19.74 6.22 2.58
CA GLU A 150 21.05 6.85 2.72
C GLU A 150 22.18 5.83 2.84
N SER A 151 21.93 4.69 3.52
CA SER A 151 22.90 3.61 3.59
C SER A 151 23.07 2.90 2.25
N ILE A 152 21.99 2.71 1.49
CA ILE A 152 22.03 1.99 0.22
C ILE A 152 22.51 2.86 -0.95
N LYS A 153 22.19 4.16 -1.00
CA LYS A 153 22.49 5.00 -2.16
C LYS A 153 24.00 5.08 -2.49
N ASN A 154 24.86 4.85 -1.50
CA ASN A 154 26.32 4.88 -1.63
C ASN A 154 26.96 3.49 -1.65
N ILE A 155 26.19 2.41 -1.45
CA ILE A 155 26.69 1.04 -1.48
C ILE A 155 26.18 0.39 -2.78
N THR A 156 27.02 -0.38 -3.44
CA THR A 156 26.69 -1.17 -4.64
C THR A 156 25.72 -2.34 -4.36
N ILE A 157 24.74 -2.16 -3.47
CA ILE A 157 23.59 -3.06 -3.25
C ILE A 157 22.67 -3.09 -4.48
N SER A 158 22.89 -2.19 -5.45
CA SER A 158 22.22 -2.17 -6.75
C SER A 158 22.27 -3.50 -7.51
N ASN A 159 23.21 -4.39 -7.19
CA ASN A 159 23.34 -5.69 -7.87
C ASN A 159 22.47 -6.81 -7.27
N ASP A 160 22.03 -6.69 -6.01
CA ASP A 160 21.32 -7.80 -5.34
C ASP A 160 19.84 -7.89 -5.75
N ASN A 161 19.33 -6.82 -6.39
CA ASN A 161 17.94 -6.68 -6.81
C ASN A 161 16.94 -7.10 -5.74
N LEU A 162 17.24 -6.87 -4.47
CA LEU A 162 16.41 -7.32 -3.34
C LEU A 162 15.01 -6.72 -3.44
N VAL A 163 14.00 -7.53 -3.17
CA VAL A 163 12.62 -7.07 -2.98
C VAL A 163 12.04 -7.64 -1.70
N VAL A 164 11.41 -6.80 -0.89
CA VAL A 164 10.75 -7.19 0.36
C VAL A 164 9.30 -6.74 0.31
N ILE A 165 8.37 -7.61 0.68
CA ILE A 165 6.94 -7.37 0.62
C ILE A 165 6.36 -7.71 1.98
N ILE A 166 5.62 -6.78 2.58
CA ILE A 166 5.12 -6.94 3.95
C ILE A 166 3.63 -6.69 3.95
N GLY A 167 2.86 -7.71 4.30
CA GLY A 167 1.40 -7.70 4.12
C GLY A 167 0.66 -8.64 5.06
N HIS A 168 -0.67 -8.63 4.97
CA HIS A 168 -1.57 -9.50 5.73
C HIS A 168 -2.41 -10.36 4.77
N PRO A 169 -1.78 -11.34 4.10
CA PRO A 169 -2.45 -12.10 3.05
C PRO A 169 -3.71 -12.79 3.57
N HIS A 170 -4.86 -12.46 2.99
CA HIS A 170 -6.15 -13.03 3.36
C HIS A 170 -6.51 -12.79 4.85
N GLY A 171 -6.14 -11.62 5.39
CA GLY A 171 -6.43 -11.25 6.79
C GLY A 171 -5.66 -12.06 7.82
N ARG A 172 -4.59 -12.77 7.42
CA ARG A 172 -3.74 -13.53 8.33
C ARG A 172 -2.70 -12.64 9.02
N PRO A 173 -2.03 -13.14 10.08
CA PRO A 173 -0.92 -12.43 10.71
C PRO A 173 0.11 -11.97 9.69
N LYS A 174 0.78 -10.86 10.00
CA LYS A 174 1.75 -10.21 9.12
C LYS A 174 2.74 -11.22 8.54
N GLN A 175 2.86 -11.24 7.22
CA GLN A 175 3.85 -12.03 6.49
C GLN A 175 4.90 -11.11 5.86
N VAL A 176 6.14 -11.59 5.83
CA VAL A 176 7.24 -10.94 5.13
C VAL A 176 7.70 -11.87 4.02
N SER A 177 7.61 -11.41 2.79
CA SER A 177 8.07 -12.14 1.62
C SER A 177 9.31 -11.45 1.07
N VAL A 178 10.37 -12.22 0.85
CA VAL A 178 11.66 -11.72 0.37
C VAL A 178 11.97 -12.44 -0.94
N GLY A 179 12.50 -11.70 -1.90
CA GLY A 179 12.94 -12.24 -3.18
C GLY A 179 13.83 -11.26 -3.92
N ARG A 180 13.83 -11.36 -5.24
CA ARG A 180 14.55 -10.52 -6.18
C ARG A 180 13.57 -9.89 -7.16
N HIS A 181 13.76 -8.62 -7.49
CA HIS A 181 13.15 -7.99 -8.63
C HIS A 181 14.03 -8.14 -9.87
N TYR A 182 13.46 -7.90 -11.05
CA TYR A 182 14.14 -8.12 -12.33
C TYR A 182 14.14 -6.81 -13.14
N PRO A 183 15.20 -5.98 -13.06
CA PRO A 183 15.25 -4.67 -13.71
C PRO A 183 15.03 -4.73 -15.23
N LEU A 184 15.54 -5.76 -15.91
CA LEU A 184 15.40 -5.92 -17.35
C LEU A 184 13.96 -6.25 -17.79
N LEU A 185 13.07 -6.57 -16.85
CA LEU A 185 11.65 -6.77 -17.08
C LEU A 185 10.82 -5.54 -16.74
N LYS A 186 11.41 -4.47 -16.19
CA LYS A 186 10.69 -3.26 -15.79
C LYS A 186 9.90 -2.71 -16.99
N ASP A 187 8.58 -2.58 -16.83
CA ASP A 187 7.75 -1.85 -17.80
C ASP A 187 7.52 -0.44 -17.28
N GLU A 188 7.48 0.53 -18.19
CA GLU A 188 7.13 1.92 -17.87
C GLU A 188 5.80 2.24 -18.55
N PRO A 189 4.66 1.78 -18.00
CA PRO A 189 3.37 1.94 -18.66
C PRO A 189 3.01 3.39 -18.96
N LYS A 190 3.58 4.38 -18.24
CA LYS A 190 3.20 5.78 -18.42
C LYS A 190 4.22 6.76 -17.81
N LYS A 191 4.33 7.96 -18.39
CA LYS A 191 4.87 9.16 -17.72
C LYS A 191 3.72 9.92 -17.04
N VAL A 192 3.87 10.24 -15.76
CA VAL A 192 2.94 11.07 -14.98
C VAL A 192 3.50 12.50 -14.87
N ARG A 193 2.66 13.43 -14.39
CA ARG A 193 2.97 14.86 -14.21
C ARG A 193 4.39 15.08 -13.67
N SER A 194 5.04 16.13 -14.18
CA SER A 194 6.28 16.75 -13.68
C SER A 194 7.26 15.76 -13.07
N SER A 195 7.99 15.04 -13.93
CA SER A 195 9.08 14.11 -13.56
C SER A 195 8.68 12.85 -12.78
N GLN A 196 7.49 12.30 -12.98
CA GLN A 196 7.13 10.98 -12.45
C GLN A 196 6.91 9.95 -13.57
N LEU A 197 7.34 8.70 -13.37
CA LEU A 197 7.09 7.55 -14.22
C LEU A 197 6.25 6.55 -13.47
N TRP A 198 5.18 6.03 -14.09
CA TRP A 198 4.64 4.77 -13.62
C TRP A 198 5.52 3.64 -14.11
N CYS A 199 6.05 2.87 -13.17
CA CYS A 199 6.88 1.70 -13.40
C CYS A 199 6.16 0.45 -12.92
N ARG A 200 6.47 -0.67 -13.55
CA ARG A 200 5.97 -1.98 -13.18
C ARG A 200 7.16 -2.88 -12.94
N TYR A 201 7.31 -3.31 -11.69
CA TYR A 201 8.34 -4.24 -11.27
C TYR A 201 7.83 -5.67 -11.33
N TYR A 202 8.76 -6.55 -11.61
CA TYR A 202 8.56 -7.98 -11.64
C TYR A 202 9.51 -8.60 -10.63
N TYR A 203 9.03 -9.59 -9.88
CA TYR A 203 9.79 -10.19 -8.79
C TYR A 203 9.42 -11.66 -8.55
N ASP A 204 10.28 -12.40 -7.86
CA ASP A 204 10.04 -13.79 -7.42
C ASP A 204 9.68 -13.92 -5.94
N ALA A 205 9.55 -12.80 -5.21
CA ALA A 205 9.04 -12.82 -3.85
C ALA A 205 7.63 -13.45 -3.83
N PRO A 206 7.39 -14.44 -2.96
CA PRO A 206 6.13 -15.18 -2.95
C PRO A 206 4.98 -14.25 -2.57
N THR A 207 3.98 -14.14 -3.43
CA THR A 207 2.80 -13.30 -3.19
C THR A 207 1.53 -13.95 -3.72
N CYS A 208 0.38 -13.41 -3.31
CA CYS A 208 -0.94 -13.83 -3.74
C CYS A 208 -1.86 -12.60 -3.80
N ARG A 209 -3.08 -12.77 -4.33
CA ARG A 209 -4.09 -11.70 -4.34
C ARG A 209 -4.37 -11.13 -2.96
N GLY A 210 -4.25 -11.94 -1.90
CA GLY A 210 -4.44 -11.43 -0.53
C GLY A 210 -3.36 -10.45 -0.08
N ASN A 211 -2.22 -10.36 -0.77
CA ASN A 211 -1.22 -9.32 -0.50
C ASN A 211 -1.58 -8.02 -1.22
N SER A 212 -2.57 -7.98 -2.12
CA SER A 212 -2.99 -6.76 -2.81
C SER A 212 -3.18 -5.64 -1.79
N GLY A 213 -2.54 -4.52 -2.07
CA GLY A 213 -2.50 -3.46 -1.07
C GLY A 213 -1.37 -3.62 -0.04
N SER A 214 -0.30 -4.35 -0.33
CA SER A 214 0.85 -4.43 0.57
C SER A 214 2.00 -3.58 0.03
N PRO A 215 2.80 -2.94 0.89
CA PRO A 215 4.01 -2.25 0.48
C PRO A 215 5.06 -3.22 -0.10
N VAL A 216 5.68 -2.83 -1.22
CA VAL A 216 6.89 -3.47 -1.78
C VAL A 216 8.04 -2.51 -1.61
N PHE A 217 9.13 -3.06 -1.11
CA PHE A 217 10.36 -2.38 -0.78
C PHE A 217 11.45 -2.85 -1.75
N ILE A 218 11.97 -1.91 -2.54
CA ILE A 218 13.12 -2.11 -3.43
C ILE A 218 14.23 -1.12 -3.03
N PRO A 219 15.38 -1.59 -2.53
CA PRO A 219 16.55 -0.77 -2.19
C PRO A 219 17.02 0.16 -3.31
N GLY A 220 17.44 1.38 -2.93
CA GLY A 220 18.21 2.29 -3.80
C GLY A 220 17.43 3.04 -4.87
N GLN A 221 16.10 2.92 -4.93
CA GLN A 221 15.28 3.70 -5.86
C GLN A 221 14.87 5.04 -5.20
N PRO A 222 15.28 6.20 -5.74
CA PRO A 222 14.69 7.49 -5.36
C PRO A 222 13.26 7.55 -5.90
N ILE A 223 12.30 7.84 -5.03
CA ILE A 223 10.87 7.79 -5.33
C ILE A 223 10.22 9.10 -4.89
N ALA A 224 9.21 9.51 -5.63
CA ALA A 224 8.73 10.87 -5.72
C ALA A 224 7.95 11.44 -4.52
N GLY A 225 8.09 12.75 -4.32
CA GLY A 225 7.07 13.67 -3.78
C GLY A 225 6.72 13.66 -2.29
N PHE A 226 7.02 12.62 -1.51
CA PHE A 226 6.54 12.56 -0.11
C PHE A 226 7.50 11.93 0.93
N GLY A 227 8.74 11.63 0.56
CA GLY A 227 9.78 11.10 1.46
C GLY A 227 10.45 9.85 0.92
N TYR A 228 11.69 9.63 1.35
CA TYR A 228 12.50 8.46 1.00
C TYR A 228 11.70 7.19 1.30
N TRP A 229 11.42 6.42 0.25
CA TRP A 229 10.54 5.25 0.23
C TRP A 229 9.06 5.55 0.54
N PHE A 230 8.21 5.39 -0.47
CA PHE A 230 6.84 4.99 -0.21
C PHE A 230 6.74 3.49 -0.46
N GLY A 231 6.42 2.73 0.58
CA GLY A 231 5.78 1.43 0.42
C GLY A 231 4.44 1.68 -0.28
N HIS A 232 4.44 1.69 -1.61
CA HIS A 232 3.22 1.81 -2.39
C HIS A 232 2.47 0.50 -2.32
N GLN A 233 1.16 0.57 -2.42
CA GLN A 233 0.32 -0.59 -2.38
C GLN A 233 0.29 -1.25 -3.74
N HIS A 234 0.68 -2.51 -3.74
CA HIS A 234 0.99 -3.22 -4.96
C HIS A 234 -0.11 -4.20 -5.32
N ASN A 235 -0.27 -4.36 -6.62
CA ASN A 235 -1.21 -5.31 -7.18
C ASN A 235 -0.54 -6.67 -7.26
N HIS A 236 -0.67 -7.46 -6.20
CA HIS A 236 0.01 -8.74 -6.13
C HIS A 236 -0.76 -9.77 -6.93
N LYS A 237 -0.38 -9.92 -8.19
CA LYS A 237 -0.86 -11.02 -9.01
C LYS A 237 0.10 -12.19 -8.91
N ARG A 238 -0.34 -13.26 -8.22
CA ARG A 238 0.26 -14.59 -8.40
C ARG A 238 -0.02 -15.04 -9.82
N ASP A 239 1.02 -15.47 -10.52
CA ASP A 239 1.02 -15.77 -11.94
C ASP A 239 0.61 -14.59 -12.82
N VAL A 240 1.61 -13.90 -13.38
CA VAL A 240 1.42 -13.13 -14.60
C VAL A 240 0.99 -14.12 -15.70
N THR A 241 -0.32 -14.35 -15.80
CA THR A 241 -0.96 -15.32 -16.71
C THR A 241 -0.71 -15.06 -18.20
N SER A 242 -0.02 -13.96 -18.54
CA SER A 242 0.50 -13.75 -19.88
C SER A 242 1.62 -14.77 -20.15
N ARG A 243 1.30 -15.84 -20.89
CA ARG A 243 2.28 -16.82 -21.40
C ARG A 243 3.48 -16.12 -22.06
N ILE A 244 3.23 -15.00 -22.75
CA ILE A 244 4.26 -14.21 -23.45
C ILE A 244 5.24 -13.57 -22.46
N ARG A 245 4.75 -12.92 -21.39
CA ARG A 245 5.62 -12.25 -20.41
C ARG A 245 6.37 -13.25 -19.53
N CYS A 246 5.70 -14.33 -19.11
CA CYS A 246 6.35 -15.40 -18.35
C CYS A 246 7.42 -16.11 -19.21
N ALA A 247 7.16 -16.34 -20.51
CA ALA A 247 8.16 -16.87 -21.43
C ALA A 247 9.35 -15.90 -21.66
N ARG A 248 9.08 -14.59 -21.78
CA ARG A 248 10.15 -13.58 -21.85
C ARG A 248 10.97 -13.55 -20.56
N ALA A 249 10.32 -13.59 -19.39
CA ALA A 249 10.99 -13.63 -18.09
C ALA A 249 11.87 -14.88 -17.96
N LYS A 250 11.36 -16.06 -18.29
CA LYS A 250 12.14 -17.32 -18.29
C LYS A 250 13.27 -17.34 -19.32
N ARG A 251 13.14 -16.62 -20.44
CA ARG A 251 14.22 -16.49 -21.42
C ARG A 251 15.39 -15.65 -20.88
N ILE A 252 15.08 -14.58 -20.16
CA ILE A 252 16.08 -13.66 -19.60
C ILE A 252 16.64 -14.21 -18.28
N TYR A 253 15.79 -14.86 -17.47
CA TYR A 253 16.09 -15.42 -16.15
C TYR A 253 15.58 -16.87 -16.06
N PRO A 254 16.36 -17.87 -16.53
CA PRO A 254 15.92 -19.27 -16.60
C PRO A 254 15.48 -19.87 -15.27
N ASP A 255 16.08 -19.41 -14.15
CA ASP A 255 15.84 -19.94 -12.82
C ASP A 255 14.58 -19.38 -12.12
N ILE A 256 13.82 -18.51 -12.80
CA ILE A 256 12.64 -17.88 -12.21
C ILE A 256 11.54 -18.91 -11.95
N LYS A 257 11.22 -19.13 -10.66
CA LYS A 257 10.20 -20.09 -10.23
C LYS A 257 8.79 -19.50 -10.24
N CYS A 258 8.66 -18.23 -9.89
CA CYS A 258 7.40 -17.50 -9.90
C CYS A 258 7.63 -16.05 -10.31
N LEU A 259 6.64 -15.45 -10.96
CA LEU A 259 6.69 -14.08 -11.43
C LEU A 259 5.49 -13.34 -10.84
N GLY A 260 5.74 -12.61 -9.76
CA GLY A 260 4.88 -11.56 -9.26
C GLY A 260 5.13 -10.27 -10.04
N MET A 261 4.17 -9.36 -9.95
CA MET A 261 4.21 -8.08 -10.63
C MET A 261 3.67 -7.02 -9.68
N SER A 262 4.14 -5.79 -9.82
CA SER A 262 3.37 -4.65 -9.34
C SER A 262 3.73 -3.33 -9.99
N SER A 263 2.79 -2.38 -9.99
CA SER A 263 2.94 -1.04 -10.53
C SER A 263 3.15 0.01 -9.43
N ILE A 264 3.92 1.07 -9.72
CA ILE A 264 4.32 2.17 -8.84
C ILE A 264 4.49 3.47 -9.64
N GLY A 265 4.33 4.64 -9.03
CA GLY A 265 4.89 5.91 -9.55
C GLY A 265 6.29 6.17 -8.96
N VAL A 266 7.30 6.37 -9.79
CA VAL A 266 8.69 6.73 -9.41
C VAL A 266 9.02 8.12 -9.94
N GLU A 267 9.97 8.83 -9.33
CA GLU A 267 10.46 10.08 -9.92
C GLU A 267 11.52 9.77 -11.00
N LEU A 268 11.56 10.55 -12.07
CA LEU A 268 12.66 10.58 -13.01
C LEU A 268 13.85 11.21 -12.30
N CYS A 269 14.95 10.46 -12.17
CA CYS A 269 16.24 10.98 -11.74
C CYS A 269 16.84 11.89 -12.82
#